data_AF-A0A4R8XL70-F1
#
_entry.id   AF-A0A4R8XL70-F1
#
_cell.length_a   1.000
_cell.length_b   1.000
_cell.length_c   1.000
_cell.angle_alpha   90.00
_cell.angle_beta   90.00
_cell.angle_gamma   90.00
#
_symmetry.space_group_name_H-M   'P 1'
#
loop_
_entity.id
_entity.type
_entity.pdbx_description
1 polymer ?
#
loop_
_entity_poly.entity_id
_entity_poly.type
_entity_poly.pdbx_seq_one_letter_code
_entity_poly.pdbx_strand_id
1 'polypeptide(L)'
;MADDDDIELALIEAQDAEYRRTFVPPVPLPDDVLRAAAGSDDVFVRWQLGAYPFVLPADVFLALIDDPEEAVRESTVRHWAATTSQLELALALRPELEEQLILHDHAPRRLMDRRPVGVTDGPLRQRYLDQHGASEAERSKFQSLCDDCPSEEQLNVTLGDLWEIVHTG
;
A
#
# COMPACT_ATOMS: atom_id res chain seq x y z
N MET A 1 -17.70 32.71 -3.91
CA MET A 1 -16.45 32.10 -4.41
C MET A 1 -16.45 30.70 -3.86
N ALA A 2 -16.17 29.69 -4.68
CA ALA A 2 -15.82 28.38 -4.14
C ALA A 2 -14.54 28.57 -3.31
N ASP A 3 -14.43 27.89 -2.18
CA ASP A 3 -13.17 27.85 -1.43
C ASP A 3 -12.12 27.13 -2.29
N ASP A 4 -10.83 27.36 -2.03
CA ASP A 4 -9.77 26.63 -2.77
C ASP A 4 -9.97 25.12 -2.55
N ASP A 5 -10.26 24.71 -1.31
CA ASP A 5 -10.57 23.32 -0.92
C ASP A 5 -11.71 22.67 -1.75
N ASP A 6 -12.75 23.45 -2.10
CA ASP A 6 -13.86 22.97 -2.94
C ASP A 6 -13.37 22.62 -4.35
N ILE A 7 -12.37 23.34 -4.85
CA ILE A 7 -11.78 23.13 -6.18
C ILE A 7 -10.92 21.87 -6.16
N GLU A 8 -10.04 21.68 -5.17
CA GLU A 8 -9.22 20.48 -5.09
C GLU A 8 -10.06 19.21 -4.94
N LEU A 9 -11.08 19.25 -4.06
CA LEU A 9 -11.99 18.12 -3.89
C LEU A 9 -12.72 17.80 -5.19
N ALA A 10 -13.27 18.82 -5.86
CA ALA A 10 -13.97 18.63 -7.12
C ALA A 10 -13.09 18.02 -8.21
N LEU A 11 -11.79 18.35 -8.24
CA LEU A 11 -10.85 17.75 -9.20
C LEU A 11 -10.59 16.27 -8.90
N ILE A 12 -10.40 15.90 -7.62
CA ILE A 12 -10.20 14.51 -7.19
C ILE A 12 -11.45 13.68 -7.52
N GLU A 13 -12.63 14.18 -7.14
CA GLU A 13 -13.90 13.50 -7.38
C GLU A 13 -14.23 13.40 -8.87
N ALA A 14 -13.95 14.43 -9.66
CA ALA A 14 -14.19 14.43 -11.10
C ALA A 14 -13.35 13.36 -11.82
N GLN A 15 -12.08 13.19 -11.43
CA GLN A 15 -11.21 12.18 -12.02
C GLN A 15 -11.72 10.76 -11.70
N ASP A 16 -12.11 10.50 -10.46
CA ASP A 16 -12.68 9.22 -10.03
C ASP A 16 -14.01 8.93 -10.76
N ALA A 17 -14.88 9.94 -10.88
CA ALA A 17 -16.14 9.83 -11.62
C ALA A 17 -15.92 9.57 -13.13
N GLU A 18 -14.94 10.23 -13.74
CA GLU A 18 -14.59 10.05 -15.15
C GLU A 18 -14.06 8.63 -15.42
N TYR A 19 -13.16 8.12 -14.56
CA TYR A 19 -12.67 6.75 -14.65
C TYR A 19 -13.81 5.73 -14.60
N ARG A 20 -14.70 5.86 -13.61
CA ARG A 20 -15.85 4.94 -13.46
C ARG A 20 -16.82 5.02 -14.64
N ARG A 21 -16.97 6.19 -15.25
CA ARG A 21 -17.89 6.39 -16.38
C ARG A 21 -17.32 5.86 -17.69
N THR A 22 -16.02 6.05 -17.93
CA THR A 22 -15.42 5.87 -19.26
C THR A 22 -14.50 4.67 -19.36
N PHE A 23 -14.03 4.13 -18.23
CA PHE A 23 -12.94 3.15 -18.17
C PHE A 23 -11.67 3.59 -18.92
N VAL A 24 -11.54 4.89 -19.21
CA VAL A 24 -10.32 5.48 -19.74
C VAL A 24 -9.34 5.56 -18.57
N PRO A 25 -8.08 5.11 -18.73
CA PRO A 25 -7.07 5.27 -17.70
C PRO A 25 -7.01 6.74 -17.26
N PRO A 26 -7.15 7.05 -15.96
CA PRO A 26 -7.11 8.43 -15.54
C PRO A 26 -5.73 9.03 -15.82
N VAL A 27 -5.64 10.35 -15.94
CA VAL A 27 -4.35 11.06 -16.06
C VAL A 27 -4.05 11.67 -14.70
N PRO A 28 -2.85 11.46 -14.12
CA PRO A 28 -2.50 12.03 -12.82
C PRO A 28 -2.77 13.54 -12.76
N LEU A 29 -3.33 14.00 -11.64
CA LEU A 29 -3.42 15.41 -11.31
C LEU A 29 -2.01 16.01 -11.21
N PRO A 30 -1.85 17.30 -11.54
CA PRO A 30 -0.60 18.02 -11.33
C PRO A 30 -0.14 18.00 -9.87
N ASP A 31 1.19 17.90 -9.64
CA ASP A 31 1.73 17.81 -8.28
C ASP A 31 1.39 19.02 -7.40
N ASP A 32 1.25 20.22 -7.96
CA ASP A 32 0.85 21.43 -7.22
C ASP A 32 -0.58 21.33 -6.69
N VAL A 33 -1.50 20.72 -7.45
CA VAL A 33 -2.86 20.40 -6.97
C VAL A 33 -2.79 19.39 -5.82
N LEU A 34 -1.97 18.35 -5.94
CA LEU A 34 -1.81 17.36 -4.87
C LEU A 34 -1.19 17.96 -3.60
N ARG A 35 -0.24 18.90 -3.73
CA ARG A 35 0.32 19.63 -2.60
C ARG A 35 -0.67 20.57 -1.95
N ALA A 36 -1.48 21.29 -2.75
CA ALA A 36 -2.55 22.13 -2.24
C ALA A 36 -3.56 21.28 -1.45
N ALA A 37 -4.04 20.18 -2.03
CA ALA A 37 -4.96 19.26 -1.39
C ALA A 37 -4.39 18.67 -0.09
N ALA A 38 -3.09 18.36 -0.03
CA ALA A 38 -2.47 17.85 1.20
C ALA A 38 -2.25 18.91 2.29
N GLY A 39 -2.21 20.20 1.91
CA GLY A 39 -2.13 21.33 2.83
C GLY A 39 -3.48 21.97 3.17
N SER A 40 -4.57 21.44 2.60
CA SER A 40 -5.95 21.89 2.81
C SER A 40 -6.32 21.89 4.30
N ASP A 41 -7.08 22.89 4.74
CA ASP A 41 -7.62 22.91 6.12
C ASP A 41 -8.75 21.89 6.29
N ASP A 42 -9.43 21.51 5.19
CA ASP A 42 -10.46 20.47 5.19
C ASP A 42 -9.85 19.05 5.28
N VAL A 43 -10.12 18.39 6.42
CA VAL A 43 -9.74 17.00 6.69
C VAL A 43 -10.25 16.05 5.61
N PHE A 44 -11.43 16.30 5.04
CA PHE A 44 -12.01 15.44 4.03
C PHE A 44 -11.20 15.47 2.73
N VAL A 45 -10.71 16.64 2.31
CA VAL A 45 -9.84 16.78 1.13
C VAL A 45 -8.55 16.00 1.31
N ARG A 46 -7.89 16.16 2.47
CA ARG A 46 -6.66 15.42 2.80
C ARG A 46 -6.91 13.92 2.87
N TRP A 47 -8.03 13.50 3.46
CA TRP A 47 -8.41 12.09 3.58
C TRP A 47 -8.64 11.43 2.21
N GLN A 48 -9.24 12.15 1.26
CA GLN A 48 -9.51 11.66 -0.10
C GLN A 48 -8.24 11.34 -0.90
N LEU A 49 -7.10 11.97 -0.58
CA LEU A 49 -5.82 11.64 -1.22
C LEU A 49 -5.39 10.19 -0.96
N GLY A 50 -5.84 9.55 0.13
CA GLY A 50 -5.62 8.12 0.33
C GLY A 50 -6.33 7.24 -0.72
N ALA A 51 -7.45 7.70 -1.29
CA ALA A 51 -8.17 7.01 -2.36
C ALA A 51 -7.68 7.36 -3.77
N TYR A 52 -6.74 8.30 -3.90
CA TYR A 52 -6.19 8.73 -5.18
C TYR A 52 -5.61 7.54 -5.98
N PRO A 53 -5.85 7.41 -7.29
CA PRO A 53 -5.47 6.21 -8.04
C PRO A 53 -4.02 6.19 -8.55
N PHE A 54 -3.18 7.16 -8.17
CA PHE A 54 -1.79 7.20 -8.59
C PHE A 54 -0.87 7.36 -7.40
N VAL A 55 0.38 6.95 -7.57
CA VAL A 55 1.44 7.18 -6.59
C VAL A 55 1.49 8.67 -6.24
N LEU A 56 1.28 8.99 -4.97
CA LEU A 56 1.44 10.36 -4.49
C LEU A 56 2.92 10.78 -4.55
N PRO A 57 3.22 12.07 -4.85
CA PRO A 57 4.55 12.63 -4.65
C PRO A 57 5.06 12.37 -3.23
N ALA A 58 6.37 12.17 -3.07
CA ALA A 58 6.94 11.76 -1.79
C ALA A 58 6.70 12.78 -0.66
N ASP A 59 6.77 14.07 -0.99
CA ASP A 59 6.47 15.18 -0.07
C ASP A 59 4.99 15.22 0.33
N VAL A 60 4.09 14.98 -0.62
CA VAL A 60 2.63 14.87 -0.36
C VAL A 60 2.35 13.68 0.55
N PHE A 61 2.86 12.50 0.22
CA PHE A 61 2.68 11.30 1.03
C PHE A 61 3.21 11.51 2.47
N LEU A 62 4.38 12.12 2.61
CA LEU A 62 4.97 12.42 3.92
C LEU A 62 4.12 13.39 4.74
N ALA A 63 3.60 14.45 4.12
CA ALA A 63 2.72 15.39 4.79
C ALA A 63 1.48 14.68 5.36
N LEU A 64 0.87 13.77 4.61
CA LEU A 64 -0.31 13.03 5.04
C LEU A 64 -0.02 11.94 6.10
N ILE A 65 1.20 11.37 6.11
CA ILE A 65 1.63 10.47 7.19
C ILE A 65 1.89 11.22 8.51
N ASP A 66 2.34 12.47 8.43
CA ASP A 66 2.53 13.33 9.60
C ASP A 66 1.27 14.13 9.99
N ASP A 67 0.17 13.94 9.26
CA ASP A 67 -1.10 14.66 9.47
C ASP A 67 -1.56 14.58 10.92
N PRO A 68 -2.06 15.66 11.54
CA PRO A 68 -2.60 15.61 12.89
C PRO A 68 -3.81 14.66 13.03
N GLU A 69 -4.60 14.50 11.97
CA GLU A 69 -5.81 13.68 11.98
C GLU A 69 -5.49 12.21 11.70
N GLU A 70 -5.87 11.34 12.63
CA GLU A 70 -5.61 9.89 12.53
C GLU A 70 -6.26 9.28 11.29
N ALA A 71 -7.47 9.70 10.95
CA ALA A 71 -8.17 9.23 9.77
C ALA A 71 -7.39 9.48 8.47
N VAL A 72 -6.69 10.61 8.36
CA VAL A 72 -5.87 10.94 7.19
C VAL A 72 -4.65 10.02 7.13
N ARG A 73 -3.96 9.81 8.26
CA ARG A 73 -2.81 8.88 8.33
C ARG A 73 -3.21 7.47 7.95
N GLU A 74 -4.33 6.97 8.48
CA GLU A 74 -4.84 5.64 8.16
C GLU A 74 -5.25 5.49 6.69
N SER A 75 -5.90 6.50 6.13
CA SER A 75 -6.25 6.53 4.70
C SER A 75 -4.99 6.45 3.83
N THR A 76 -3.95 7.19 4.23
CA THR A 76 -2.67 7.27 3.49
C THR A 76 -1.91 5.94 3.47
N VAL A 77 -1.89 5.18 4.57
CA VAL A 77 -1.25 3.84 4.56
C VAL A 77 -2.07 2.77 3.86
N ARG A 78 -3.35 3.02 3.61
CA ARG A 78 -4.24 2.19 2.78
C ARG A 78 -4.26 2.60 1.32
N HIS A 79 -3.54 3.66 0.96
CA HIS A 79 -3.42 4.14 -0.41
C HIS A 79 -2.81 3.06 -1.29
N TRP A 80 -3.65 2.42 -2.10
CA TRP A 80 -3.29 1.20 -2.84
C TRP A 80 -2.09 1.38 -3.77
N ALA A 81 -1.88 2.59 -4.31
CA ALA A 81 -0.77 2.90 -5.19
C ALA A 81 0.52 3.26 -4.43
N ALA A 82 0.51 3.26 -3.08
CA ALA A 82 1.69 3.53 -2.29
C ALA A 82 2.80 2.51 -2.60
N THR A 83 4.00 3.03 -2.80
CA THR A 83 5.18 2.20 -3.07
C THR A 83 5.71 1.57 -1.78
N THR A 84 6.42 0.45 -1.88
CA THR A 84 7.06 -0.18 -0.72
C THR A 84 7.98 0.80 0.03
N SER A 85 8.73 1.65 -0.69
CA SER A 85 9.60 2.68 -0.08
C SER A 85 8.82 3.72 0.72
N GLN A 86 7.65 4.16 0.24
CA GLN A 86 6.78 5.07 0.98
C GLN A 86 6.25 4.42 2.26
N LEU A 87 5.87 3.15 2.20
CA LEU A 87 5.38 2.42 3.36
C LEU A 87 6.48 2.10 4.38
N GLU A 88 7.71 1.85 3.93
CA GLU A 88 8.87 1.75 4.83
C GLU A 88 9.10 3.06 5.60
N LEU A 89 9.03 4.19 4.90
CA LEU A 89 9.16 5.51 5.51
C LEU A 89 8.02 5.80 6.49
N ALA A 90 6.78 5.44 6.13
CA ALA A 90 5.63 5.55 7.03
C ALA A 90 5.85 4.79 8.34
N LEU A 91 6.30 3.52 8.28
CA LEU A 91 6.60 2.74 9.48
C LEU A 91 7.75 3.32 10.31
N ALA A 92 8.74 3.94 9.66
CA ALA A 92 9.87 4.56 10.36
C ALA A 92 9.43 5.79 11.16
N LEU A 93 8.46 6.55 10.65
CA LEU A 93 7.93 7.76 11.29
C LEU A 93 6.79 7.46 12.28
N ARG A 94 5.98 6.44 11.99
CA ARG A 94 4.76 6.07 12.72
C ARG A 94 4.68 4.53 12.87
N PRO A 95 5.47 3.92 13.77
CA PRO A 95 5.46 2.47 14.00
C PRO A 95 4.08 1.92 14.39
N GLU A 96 3.21 2.76 14.96
CA GLU A 96 1.83 2.41 15.31
C GLU A 96 0.95 2.02 14.09
N LEU A 97 1.35 2.37 12.87
CA LEU A 97 0.63 2.03 11.63
C LEU A 97 0.96 0.61 11.10
N GLU A 98 1.74 -0.16 11.83
CA GLU A 98 2.21 -1.48 11.41
C GLU A 98 1.08 -2.48 11.15
N GLU A 99 0.04 -2.47 11.98
CA GLU A 99 -1.11 -3.36 11.84
C GLU A 99 -1.93 -3.07 10.58
N GLN A 100 -2.04 -1.81 10.17
CA GLN A 100 -2.70 -1.43 8.93
C GLN A 100 -1.84 -1.82 7.72
N LEU A 101 -0.52 -1.61 7.82
CA LEU A 101 0.42 -1.85 6.73
C LEU A 101 0.69 -3.33 6.47
N ILE A 102 0.53 -4.20 7.47
CA ILE A 102 0.74 -5.65 7.28
C ILE A 102 -0.24 -6.22 6.26
N LEU A 103 -1.36 -5.57 5.94
CA LEU A 103 -2.32 -6.03 4.93
C LEU A 103 -2.16 -5.37 3.56
N HIS A 104 -1.26 -4.39 3.42
CA HIS A 104 -1.06 -3.65 2.17
C HIS A 104 -0.36 -4.47 1.08
N ASP A 105 -0.80 -4.42 -0.18
CA ASP A 105 -0.20 -5.25 -1.25
C ASP A 105 1.28 -4.95 -1.51
N HIS A 106 1.71 -3.74 -1.17
CA HIS A 106 3.09 -3.28 -1.27
C HIS A 106 3.85 -3.28 0.07
N ALA A 107 3.33 -3.98 1.09
CA ALA A 107 3.92 -3.99 2.41
C ALA A 107 5.44 -4.29 2.37
N PRO A 108 6.24 -3.63 3.23
CA PRO A 108 7.66 -3.92 3.34
C PRO A 108 7.92 -5.38 3.70
N ARG A 109 9.06 -5.91 3.24
CA ARG A 109 9.42 -7.33 3.38
C ARG A 109 9.27 -7.86 4.81
N ARG A 110 9.75 -7.08 5.79
CA ARG A 110 9.65 -7.44 7.23
C ARG A 110 8.21 -7.63 7.73
N LEU A 111 7.24 -6.97 7.09
CA LEU A 111 5.82 -7.17 7.39
C LEU A 111 5.28 -8.39 6.65
N MET A 112 5.67 -8.56 5.39
CA MET A 112 5.32 -9.73 4.56
C MET A 112 5.82 -11.03 5.20
N ASP A 113 7.01 -11.03 5.80
CA ASP A 113 7.58 -12.19 6.50
C ASP A 113 6.65 -12.75 7.57
N ARG A 114 5.82 -11.90 8.19
CA ARG A 114 4.87 -12.28 9.25
C ARG A 114 3.48 -12.61 8.75
N ARG A 115 3.22 -12.53 7.44
CA ARG A 115 1.90 -12.86 6.89
C ARG A 115 1.69 -14.37 6.89
N PRO A 116 0.52 -14.85 7.35
CA PRO A 116 0.15 -16.24 7.19
C PRO A 116 -0.01 -16.64 5.71
N VAL A 117 0.38 -17.88 5.40
CA VAL A 117 0.28 -18.44 4.04
C VAL A 117 -1.16 -18.47 3.53
N GLY A 118 -2.13 -18.76 4.41
CA GLY A 118 -3.56 -18.92 4.09
C GLY A 118 -4.29 -17.63 3.70
N VAL A 119 -3.72 -16.47 4.04
CA VAL A 119 -4.30 -15.16 3.69
C VAL A 119 -3.49 -14.44 2.60
N THR A 120 -2.42 -15.08 2.11
CA THR A 120 -1.55 -14.52 1.07
C THR A 120 -1.83 -15.24 -0.25
N ASP A 121 -2.35 -14.52 -1.23
CA ASP A 121 -2.66 -15.06 -2.55
C ASP A 121 -1.41 -15.18 -3.46
N GLY A 122 -1.60 -15.73 -4.66
CA GLY A 122 -0.53 -15.93 -5.64
C GLY A 122 0.23 -14.63 -6.00
N PRO A 123 -0.46 -13.54 -6.39
CA PRO A 123 0.19 -12.26 -6.66
C PRO A 123 1.05 -11.74 -5.50
N LEU A 124 0.54 -11.80 -4.25
CA LEU A 124 1.27 -11.35 -3.08
C LEU A 124 2.49 -12.24 -2.77
N ARG A 125 2.37 -13.56 -2.92
CA ARG A 125 3.51 -14.48 -2.81
C ARG A 125 4.58 -14.16 -3.85
N GLN A 126 4.17 -13.83 -5.08
CA GLN A 126 5.12 -13.51 -6.13
C GLN A 126 5.88 -12.20 -5.82
N ARG A 127 5.17 -11.18 -5.35
CA ARG A 127 5.81 -9.93 -4.91
C ARG A 127 6.77 -10.16 -3.75
N TYR A 128 6.40 -11.01 -2.79
CA TYR A 128 7.29 -11.39 -1.69
C TYR A 128 8.61 -11.98 -2.22
N LEU A 129 8.53 -12.93 -3.16
CA LEU A 129 9.69 -13.54 -3.80
C LEU A 129 10.53 -12.52 -4.61
N ASP A 130 9.88 -11.56 -5.26
CA ASP A 130 10.56 -10.47 -5.96
C ASP A 130 11.36 -9.58 -4.98
N GLN A 131 10.80 -9.28 -3.79
CA GLN A 131 11.50 -8.52 -2.74
C GLN A 131 12.72 -9.25 -2.17
N HIS A 132 12.71 -10.59 -2.21
CA HIS A 132 13.87 -11.42 -1.85
C HIS A 132 14.90 -11.55 -2.97
N GLY A 133 14.57 -11.15 -4.21
CA GLY A 133 15.42 -11.43 -5.37
C GLY A 133 15.52 -12.93 -5.66
N ALA A 134 14.48 -13.70 -5.35
CA ALA A 134 14.47 -15.15 -5.46
C ALA A 134 14.73 -15.64 -6.89
N SER A 135 15.64 -16.60 -7.02
CA SER A 135 15.89 -17.35 -8.25
C SER A 135 14.70 -18.24 -8.64
N GLU A 136 14.65 -18.71 -9.88
CA GLU A 136 13.59 -19.62 -10.34
C GLU A 136 13.51 -20.90 -9.50
N ALA A 137 14.66 -21.46 -9.09
CA ALA A 137 14.71 -22.64 -8.24
C ALA A 137 14.13 -22.38 -6.83
N GLU A 138 14.46 -21.23 -6.22
CA GLU A 138 13.90 -20.82 -4.94
C GLU A 138 12.40 -20.57 -5.04
N ARG A 139 11.93 -19.95 -6.13
CA ARG A 139 10.50 -19.73 -6.39
C ARG A 139 9.74 -21.05 -6.49
N SER A 140 10.26 -22.02 -7.25
CA SER A 140 9.64 -23.34 -7.37
C SER A 140 9.57 -24.08 -6.04
N LYS A 141 10.66 -24.04 -5.26
CA LYS A 141 10.71 -24.67 -3.92
C LYS A 141 9.73 -24.00 -2.97
N PHE A 142 9.69 -22.67 -2.93
CA PHE A 142 8.75 -21.91 -2.10
C PHE A 142 7.30 -22.22 -2.45
N GLN A 143 6.98 -22.25 -3.75
CA GLN A 143 5.62 -22.55 -4.21
C GLN A 143 5.17 -23.95 -3.77
N SER A 144 6.04 -24.96 -3.89
CA SER A 144 5.74 -26.31 -3.37
C SER A 144 5.44 -26.30 -1.88
N LEU A 145 6.24 -25.60 -1.08
CA LEU A 145 6.01 -25.50 0.37
C LEU A 145 4.67 -24.81 0.69
N CYS A 146 4.28 -23.78 -0.07
CA CYS A 146 2.98 -23.14 0.09
C CYS A 146 1.82 -24.08 -0.26
N ASP A 147 1.96 -24.86 -1.33
CA ASP A 147 0.92 -25.78 -1.82
C ASP A 147 0.78 -27.02 -0.92
N ASP A 148 1.90 -27.47 -0.34
CA ASP A 148 1.97 -28.59 0.59
C ASP A 148 1.61 -28.19 2.04
N CYS A 149 1.46 -26.89 2.33
CA CYS A 149 1.12 -26.39 3.67
C CYS A 149 -0.29 -26.86 4.08
N PRO A 150 -0.43 -27.66 5.15
CA PRO A 150 -1.72 -28.18 5.61
C PRO A 150 -2.69 -27.04 5.93
N SER A 151 -3.97 -27.20 5.57
CA SER A 151 -4.98 -26.16 5.78
C SER A 151 -5.13 -25.72 7.23
N GLU A 152 -4.88 -26.62 8.19
CA GLU A 152 -4.91 -26.35 9.63
C GLU A 152 -3.74 -25.46 10.09
N GLU A 153 -2.65 -25.43 9.33
CA GLU A 153 -1.42 -24.68 9.63
C GLU A 153 -1.31 -23.37 8.85
N GLN A 154 -2.10 -23.19 7.79
CA GLN A 154 -2.02 -22.04 6.89
C GLN A 154 -2.20 -20.67 7.57
N LEU A 155 -2.84 -20.61 8.74
CA LEU A 155 -2.97 -19.37 9.53
C LEU A 155 -1.85 -19.15 10.55
N ASN A 156 -1.04 -20.17 10.82
CA ASN A 156 0.05 -20.13 11.80
C ASN A 156 1.43 -20.09 11.15
N VAL A 157 1.59 -20.75 9.99
CA VAL A 157 2.82 -20.72 9.20
C VAL A 157 2.86 -19.44 8.37
N THR A 158 3.96 -18.71 8.48
CA THR A 158 4.18 -17.45 7.79
C THR A 158 4.97 -17.61 6.50
N LEU A 159 4.96 -16.59 5.64
CA LEU A 159 5.83 -16.55 4.46
C LEU A 159 7.31 -16.61 4.85
N GLY A 160 7.69 -15.95 5.96
CA GLY A 160 9.04 -15.95 6.50
C GLY A 160 9.50 -17.35 6.91
N ASP A 161 8.65 -18.11 7.62
CA ASP A 161 8.96 -19.49 8.02
C ASP A 161 9.28 -20.37 6.80
N LEU A 162 8.47 -20.27 5.74
CA LEU A 162 8.70 -21.03 4.52
C LEU A 162 9.95 -20.55 3.77
N TRP A 163 10.20 -19.24 3.76
CA TRP A 163 11.39 -18.67 3.11
C TRP A 163 12.68 -19.13 3.79
N GLU A 164 12.72 -19.21 5.12
CA GLU A 164 13.87 -19.74 5.84
C GLU A 164 14.20 -21.18 5.42
N ILE A 165 13.18 -22.04 5.22
CA ILE A 165 13.37 -23.42 4.71
C ILE A 165 13.92 -23.42 3.28
N VAL A 166 13.48 -22.49 2.43
CA VAL A 166 13.97 -22.36 1.06
C VAL A 166 15.46 -22.03 1.05
N HIS A 167 15.88 -21.08 1.88
CA HIS A 167 17.23 -20.49 1.83
C HIS A 167 18.28 -21.27 2.64
N THR A 168 17.88 -22.05 3.65
CA THR A 168 18.80 -22.83 4.49
C THR A 168 19.01 -24.28 4.04
N GLY A 169 18.16 -24.81 3.16
CA GLY A 169 18.23 -26.18 2.64
C GLY A 169 18.65 -26.27 1.18
#